data_AF-A0A920Q813-F1
#
_entry.id   AF-A0A920Q813-F1
#
_cell.length_a   1.000
_cell.length_b   1.000
_cell.length_c   1.000
_cell.angle_alpha   90.00
_cell.angle_beta   90.00
_cell.angle_gamma   90.00
#
_symmetry.space_group_name_H-M   'P 1'
#
loop_
_entity.id
_entity.type
_entity.pdbx_description
1 polymer ?
#
loop_
_entity_poly.entity_id
_entity_poly.type
_entity_poly.pdbx_seq_one_letter_code
_entity_poly.pdbx_strand_id
1 'polypeptide(L)'
;MADAYDWASAVVLGPREFDTFRLSMDESRGRFDEAAPMIVEALETGFIEGDGTYYKQPRTEIRPRPQHSFDGRIYAVASSEESVTSAAKLGAHVIMFADRPWDMRMPGIERGRAIHRELHGTEPPDVMLTEFVVCGTDLAKCEEEARKYQGKFVESNFYHYEFLGDHFQSVKGYDSYQQKAEIARSAGMEGAVDGFYESRELGYPR
;
A
#
# COMPACT_ATOMS: atom_id res chain seq x y z
N MET A 1 -31.47 4.79 0.00
CA MET A 1 -30.50 5.86 -0.31
C MET A 1 -29.11 5.25 -0.15
N ALA A 2 -28.81 4.32 -1.05
CA ALA A 2 -27.50 3.74 -1.24
C ALA A 2 -26.93 4.46 -2.46
N ASP A 3 -25.74 5.04 -2.35
CA ASP A 3 -24.76 5.17 -3.43
C ASP A 3 -23.68 6.21 -3.05
N ALA A 4 -22.44 5.85 -3.41
CA ALA A 4 -21.20 6.62 -3.37
C ALA A 4 -20.48 6.71 -2.01
N TYR A 5 -19.65 5.71 -1.65
CA TYR A 5 -18.37 5.88 -0.95
C TYR A 5 -17.58 4.55 -0.97
N ASP A 6 -17.02 4.18 -2.13
CA ASP A 6 -15.96 3.13 -2.18
C ASP A 6 -15.28 3.07 -3.56
N TRP A 7 -14.47 4.06 -3.94
CA TRP A 7 -13.77 3.99 -5.25
C TRP A 7 -12.39 4.65 -5.32
N ALA A 8 -11.76 5.01 -4.20
CA ALA A 8 -10.40 5.56 -4.26
C ALA A 8 -9.63 5.36 -2.96
N SER A 9 -9.18 4.13 -2.70
CA SER A 9 -8.06 3.84 -1.79
C SER A 9 -7.38 2.60 -2.36
N ALA A 10 -6.05 2.51 -2.38
CA ALA A 10 -5.46 1.18 -2.42
C ALA A 10 -5.85 0.53 -1.08
N VAL A 11 -6.90 -0.31 -1.13
CA VAL A 11 -7.53 -0.85 0.06
C VAL A 11 -6.59 -1.92 0.64
N VAL A 12 -5.89 -1.56 1.72
CA VAL A 12 -5.48 -2.53 2.72
C VAL A 12 -6.73 -2.82 3.55
N LEU A 13 -6.98 -4.08 3.88
CA LEU A 13 -8.20 -4.45 4.56
C LEU A 13 -8.31 -3.75 5.94
N GLY A 14 -9.46 -3.15 6.23
CA GLY A 14 -9.78 -2.58 7.55
C GLY A 14 -10.24 -3.66 8.56
N PRO A 15 -10.33 -3.34 9.86
CA PRO A 15 -10.76 -4.30 10.89
C PRO A 15 -12.08 -5.01 10.56
N ARG A 16 -13.07 -4.26 10.07
CA ARG A 16 -14.39 -4.80 9.68
C ARG A 16 -14.32 -5.80 8.54
N GLU A 17 -13.38 -5.62 7.62
CA GLU A 17 -13.20 -6.52 6.49
C GLU A 17 -12.51 -7.81 6.93
N PHE A 18 -11.47 -7.69 7.78
CA PHE A 18 -10.83 -8.85 8.41
C PHE A 18 -11.82 -9.71 9.21
N ASP A 19 -12.69 -9.07 10.01
CA ASP A 19 -13.77 -9.75 10.73
C ASP A 19 -14.73 -10.47 9.77
N THR A 20 -15.06 -9.83 8.65
CA THR A 20 -15.93 -10.41 7.62
C THR A 20 -15.29 -11.64 6.96
N PHE A 21 -13.99 -11.59 6.69
CA PHE A 21 -13.20 -12.72 6.18
C PHE A 21 -12.86 -13.75 7.26
N ARG A 22 -13.18 -13.47 8.53
CA ARG A 22 -12.89 -14.33 9.69
C ARG A 22 -11.38 -14.59 9.84
N LEU A 23 -10.58 -13.57 9.58
CA LEU A 23 -9.13 -13.61 9.67
C LEU A 23 -8.65 -12.60 10.71
N SER A 24 -7.62 -12.96 11.47
CA SER A 24 -6.99 -12.01 12.37
C SER A 24 -6.13 -11.02 11.59
N MET A 25 -6.23 -9.73 11.92
CA MET A 25 -5.34 -8.69 11.40
C MET A 25 -3.87 -8.99 11.71
N ASP A 26 -3.57 -9.61 12.85
CA ASP A 26 -2.20 -9.98 13.26
C ASP A 26 -1.54 -10.98 12.31
N GLU A 27 -2.34 -11.78 11.59
CA GLU A 27 -1.84 -12.76 10.64
C GLU A 27 -1.65 -12.16 9.24
N SER A 28 -2.15 -10.95 8.98
CA SER A 28 -2.18 -10.35 7.64
C SER A 28 -0.81 -10.34 6.98
N ARG A 29 0.22 -9.89 7.71
CA ARG A 29 1.58 -9.77 7.18
C ARG A 29 2.19 -11.14 6.87
N GLY A 30 2.12 -12.05 7.82
CA GLY A 30 2.65 -13.41 7.65
C GLY A 30 1.94 -14.16 6.50
N ARG A 31 0.62 -13.99 6.38
CA ARG A 31 -0.14 -14.54 5.26
C ARG A 31 0.28 -13.96 3.93
N PHE A 32 0.49 -12.64 3.84
CA PHE A 32 0.96 -12.01 2.60
C PHE A 32 2.38 -12.50 2.22
N ASP A 33 3.31 -12.48 3.17
CA ASP A 33 4.71 -12.85 2.92
C ASP A 33 4.85 -14.35 2.55
N GLU A 34 3.91 -15.19 2.98
CA GLU A 34 3.84 -16.61 2.56
C GLU A 34 3.13 -16.78 1.22
N ALA A 35 1.95 -16.16 1.02
CA ALA A 35 1.14 -16.35 -0.18
C ALA A 35 1.74 -15.69 -1.43
N ALA A 36 2.35 -14.51 -1.31
CA ALA A 36 2.81 -13.76 -2.47
C ALA A 36 3.90 -14.51 -3.27
N PRO A 37 4.98 -15.06 -2.65
CA PRO A 37 5.95 -15.89 -3.37
C PRO A 37 5.31 -17.14 -3.98
N MET A 38 4.40 -17.81 -3.27
CA MET A 38 3.68 -18.98 -3.78
C MET A 38 2.90 -18.64 -5.07
N ILE A 39 2.18 -17.52 -5.07
CA ILE A 39 1.40 -17.07 -6.22
C ILE A 39 2.31 -16.70 -7.39
N VAL A 40 3.39 -15.95 -7.13
CA VAL A 40 4.35 -15.56 -8.18
C VAL A 40 4.99 -16.79 -8.83
N GLU A 41 5.44 -17.76 -8.03
CA GLU A 41 5.98 -19.03 -8.53
C GLU A 41 4.94 -19.83 -9.31
N ALA A 42 3.67 -19.84 -8.86
CA ALA A 42 2.60 -20.54 -9.56
C ALA A 42 2.27 -19.88 -10.90
N LEU A 43 2.35 -18.56 -11.01
CA LEU A 43 2.17 -17.82 -12.26
C LEU A 43 3.31 -18.07 -13.26
N GLU A 44 4.50 -18.46 -12.79
CA GLU A 44 5.62 -18.81 -13.66
C GLU A 44 5.59 -20.30 -14.05
N THR A 45 5.35 -21.20 -13.09
CA THR A 45 5.45 -22.64 -13.29
C THR A 45 4.14 -23.32 -13.70
N GLY A 46 3.00 -22.67 -13.44
CA GLY A 46 1.68 -23.26 -13.57
C GLY A 46 1.29 -24.22 -12.43
N PHE A 47 2.05 -24.25 -11.32
CA PHE A 47 1.73 -25.07 -10.15
C PHE A 47 1.80 -24.25 -8.87
N ILE A 48 0.73 -24.33 -8.06
CA ILE A 48 0.71 -23.77 -6.72
C ILE A 48 1.11 -24.86 -5.71
N GLU A 49 2.04 -24.55 -4.82
CA GLU A 49 2.45 -25.41 -3.71
C GLU A 49 2.95 -24.58 -2.54
N GLY A 50 2.78 -25.09 -1.32
CA GLY A 50 3.23 -24.43 -0.09
C GLY A 50 3.12 -25.36 1.11
N ASP A 51 4.10 -25.28 2.00
CA ASP A 51 4.11 -26.01 3.28
C ASP A 51 4.40 -25.04 4.44
N GLY A 52 4.00 -23.78 4.30
CA GLY A 52 4.23 -22.76 5.31
C GLY A 52 3.26 -22.86 6.49
N THR A 53 3.26 -21.84 7.34
CA THR A 53 2.43 -21.80 8.55
C THR A 53 0.97 -21.57 8.20
N TYR A 54 0.69 -20.72 7.21
CA TYR A 54 -0.66 -20.28 6.86
C TYR A 54 -1.29 -21.09 5.72
N TYR A 55 -0.48 -21.63 4.81
CA TYR A 55 -0.91 -22.29 3.59
C TYR A 55 -0.20 -23.64 3.41
N LYS A 56 -0.87 -24.71 3.85
CA LYS A 56 -0.53 -26.10 3.55
C LYS A 56 -1.17 -26.52 2.23
N GLN A 57 -0.59 -26.05 1.12
CA GLN A 57 -1.09 -26.25 -0.24
C GLN A 57 -0.34 -27.41 -0.92
N PRO A 58 -0.96 -28.57 -1.16
CA PRO A 58 -0.32 -29.62 -1.94
C PRO A 58 -0.08 -29.13 -3.37
N ARG A 59 1.00 -29.62 -3.99
CA ARG A 59 1.34 -29.30 -5.38
C ARG A 59 0.16 -29.55 -6.31
N THR A 60 -0.39 -28.47 -6.84
CA THR A 60 -1.62 -28.47 -7.63
C THR A 60 -1.44 -27.63 -8.89
N GLU A 61 -1.84 -28.15 -10.03
CA GLU A 61 -1.80 -27.41 -11.30
C GLU A 61 -2.87 -26.31 -11.32
N ILE A 62 -2.49 -25.07 -11.63
CA ILE A 62 -3.44 -23.97 -11.82
C ILE A 62 -3.99 -23.98 -13.25
N ARG A 63 -5.30 -23.70 -13.39
CA ARG A 63 -6.02 -23.74 -14.67
C ARG A 63 -6.80 -22.43 -14.93
N PRO A 64 -6.74 -21.85 -16.13
CA PRO A 64 -5.85 -22.24 -17.24
C PRO A 64 -4.37 -22.04 -16.86
N ARG A 65 -3.46 -22.74 -17.56
CA ARG A 65 -2.03 -22.51 -17.35
C ARG A 65 -1.68 -21.07 -17.76
N PRO A 66 -0.73 -20.42 -17.06
CA PRO A 66 -0.19 -19.14 -17.50
C PRO A 66 0.29 -19.22 -18.95
N GLN A 67 -0.15 -18.27 -19.78
CA GLN A 67 0.20 -18.24 -21.21
C GLN A 67 1.51 -17.48 -21.47
N HIS A 68 1.89 -16.57 -20.56
CA HIS A 68 3.05 -15.69 -20.68
C HIS A 68 3.66 -15.45 -19.29
N SER A 69 4.99 -15.35 -19.21
CA SER A 69 5.69 -15.04 -17.97
C SER A 69 5.32 -13.65 -17.47
N PHE A 70 5.11 -13.52 -16.16
CA PHE A 70 4.82 -12.26 -15.48
C PHE A 70 6.08 -11.49 -15.08
N ASP A 71 7.27 -11.97 -15.47
CA ASP A 71 8.52 -11.26 -15.24
C ASP A 71 8.46 -9.81 -15.72
N GLY A 72 8.96 -8.89 -14.89
CA GLY A 72 8.87 -7.44 -15.10
C GLY A 72 7.44 -6.86 -15.11
N ARG A 73 6.40 -7.64 -14.77
CA ARG A 73 4.97 -7.24 -14.80
C ARG A 73 4.24 -7.48 -13.47
N ILE A 74 4.99 -7.67 -12.39
CA ILE A 74 4.45 -7.81 -11.03
C ILE A 74 4.50 -6.46 -10.35
N TYR A 75 3.37 -6.03 -9.78
CA TYR A 75 3.25 -4.74 -9.09
C TYR A 75 2.78 -4.98 -7.66
N ALA A 76 3.41 -4.29 -6.71
CA ALA A 76 3.09 -4.40 -5.30
C ALA A 76 2.93 -3.02 -4.68
N VAL A 77 1.77 -2.76 -4.09
CA VAL A 77 1.56 -1.55 -3.30
C VAL A 77 2.34 -1.69 -1.99
N ALA A 78 3.28 -0.78 -1.76
CA ALA A 78 4.15 -0.81 -0.59
C ALA A 78 4.40 0.60 -0.06
N SER A 79 4.01 0.84 1.19
CA SER A 79 4.12 2.15 1.85
C SER A 79 4.83 2.09 3.21
N SER A 80 5.25 0.91 3.67
CA SER A 80 6.09 0.72 4.86
C SER A 80 7.43 0.13 4.46
N GLU A 81 8.48 0.28 5.29
CA GLU A 81 9.79 -0.33 5.01
C GLU A 81 9.71 -1.85 4.82
N GLU A 82 8.87 -2.51 5.63
CA GLU A 82 8.63 -3.95 5.53
C GLU A 82 7.94 -4.32 4.21
N SER A 83 6.89 -3.60 3.82
CA SER A 83 6.21 -3.88 2.54
C SER A 83 7.09 -3.60 1.34
N VAL A 84 7.94 -2.57 1.39
CA VAL A 84 8.94 -2.30 0.35
C VAL A 84 9.96 -3.44 0.28
N THR A 85 10.38 -3.96 1.42
CA THR A 85 11.25 -5.14 1.50
C THR A 85 10.58 -6.38 0.87
N SER A 86 9.30 -6.64 1.20
CA SER A 86 8.56 -7.77 0.60
C SER A 86 8.39 -7.60 -0.91
N ALA A 87 8.06 -6.39 -1.40
CA ALA A 87 7.98 -6.11 -2.83
C ALA A 87 9.31 -6.32 -3.55
N ALA A 88 10.42 -5.85 -2.97
CA ALA A 88 11.75 -6.02 -3.55
C ALA A 88 12.16 -7.50 -3.65
N LYS A 89 11.86 -8.31 -2.63
CA LYS A 89 12.09 -9.77 -2.66
C LYS A 89 11.35 -10.47 -3.80
N LEU A 90 10.17 -9.98 -4.16
CA LEU A 90 9.36 -10.52 -5.25
C LEU A 90 9.80 -10.05 -6.65
N GLY A 91 10.74 -9.10 -6.75
CA GLY A 91 11.08 -8.47 -8.03
C GLY A 91 9.97 -7.54 -8.54
N ALA A 92 9.08 -7.10 -7.66
CA ALA A 92 7.91 -6.32 -8.04
C ALA A 92 8.24 -4.83 -8.23
N HIS A 93 7.51 -4.19 -9.14
CA HIS A 93 7.40 -2.73 -9.21
C HIS A 93 6.72 -2.24 -7.94
N VAL A 94 7.37 -1.32 -7.24
CA VAL A 94 6.81 -0.69 -6.04
C VAL A 94 5.84 0.40 -6.47
N ILE A 95 4.57 0.25 -6.07
CA ILE A 95 3.54 1.30 -6.18
C ILE A 95 3.36 1.95 -4.80
N MET A 96 3.39 3.28 -4.73
CA MET A 96 3.15 4.02 -3.47
C MET A 96 2.41 5.33 -3.68
N PHE A 97 2.00 5.96 -2.58
CA PHE A 97 1.38 7.28 -2.52
C PHE A 97 2.37 8.30 -1.95
N ALA A 98 2.32 9.55 -2.39
CA ALA A 98 2.97 10.69 -1.77
C ALA A 98 2.13 11.19 -0.59
N ASP A 99 2.07 10.38 0.46
CA ASP A 99 1.35 10.65 1.71
C ASP A 99 2.27 11.09 2.86
N ARG A 100 3.58 11.21 2.59
CA ARG A 100 4.63 11.66 3.53
C ARG A 100 5.74 12.40 2.79
N PRO A 101 6.48 13.30 3.46
CA PRO A 101 7.65 13.97 2.89
C PRO A 101 8.65 12.99 2.25
N TRP A 102 9.23 13.40 1.11
CA TRP A 102 10.10 12.54 0.31
C TRP A 102 11.40 12.16 1.01
N ASP A 103 11.98 13.06 1.79
CA ASP A 103 13.15 12.79 2.62
C ASP A 103 12.92 11.64 3.61
N MET A 104 11.70 11.48 4.11
CA MET A 104 11.32 10.33 4.95
C MET A 104 11.07 9.05 4.15
N ARG A 105 10.67 9.16 2.87
CA ARG A 105 10.35 8.03 1.98
C ARG A 105 11.61 7.42 1.34
N MET A 106 12.55 8.26 0.95
CA MET A 106 13.73 7.88 0.17
C MET A 106 14.57 6.75 0.82
N PRO A 107 14.84 6.74 2.14
CA PRO A 107 15.60 5.66 2.75
C PRO A 107 14.98 4.27 2.53
N GLY A 108 13.66 4.16 2.63
CA GLY A 108 12.93 2.91 2.37
C GLY A 108 13.02 2.49 0.90
N ILE A 109 12.90 3.44 -0.03
CA ILE A 109 13.03 3.20 -1.47
C ILE A 109 14.44 2.70 -1.80
N GLU A 110 15.48 3.36 -1.30
CA GLU A 110 16.87 2.97 -1.55
C GLU A 110 17.20 1.60 -0.96
N ARG A 111 16.63 1.28 0.22
CA ARG A 111 16.72 -0.06 0.79
C ARG A 111 16.08 -1.11 -0.12
N GLY A 112 14.88 -0.86 -0.63
CA GLY A 112 14.22 -1.75 -1.59
C GLY A 112 15.06 -1.96 -2.85
N ARG A 113 15.64 -0.89 -3.40
CA ARG A 113 16.55 -0.93 -4.55
C ARG A 113 17.78 -1.79 -4.27
N ALA A 114 18.40 -1.65 -3.10
CA ALA A 114 19.55 -2.45 -2.71
C ALA A 114 19.20 -3.95 -2.60
N ILE A 115 18.09 -4.28 -1.95
CA ILE A 115 17.61 -5.66 -1.80
C ILE A 115 17.33 -6.30 -3.17
N HIS A 116 16.72 -5.55 -4.09
CA HIS A 116 16.46 -6.05 -5.44
C HIS A 116 17.75 -6.43 -6.17
N ARG A 117 18.76 -5.55 -6.14
CA ARG A 117 20.07 -5.83 -6.76
C ARG A 117 20.76 -7.03 -6.13
N GLU A 118 20.67 -7.18 -4.81
CA GLU A 118 21.24 -8.31 -4.08
C GLU A 118 20.59 -9.65 -4.47
N LEU A 119 19.26 -9.69 -4.55
CA LEU A 119 18.51 -10.94 -4.75
C LEU A 119 18.36 -11.33 -6.21
N HIS A 120 18.18 -10.35 -7.10
CA HIS A 120 17.86 -10.60 -8.51
C HIS A 120 19.03 -10.32 -9.47
N GLY A 121 20.06 -9.61 -9.01
CA GLY A 121 21.23 -9.27 -9.84
C GLY A 121 20.94 -8.29 -10.97
N THR A 122 19.79 -7.63 -10.96
CA THR A 122 19.32 -6.69 -11.98
C THR A 122 18.97 -5.33 -11.37
N GLU A 123 18.85 -4.29 -12.20
CA GLU A 123 18.41 -2.98 -11.74
C GLU A 123 16.94 -3.05 -11.31
N PRO A 124 16.57 -2.52 -10.12
CA PRO A 124 15.18 -2.44 -9.69
C PRO A 124 14.29 -1.71 -10.68
N PRO A 125 13.01 -2.11 -10.80
CA PRO A 125 12.03 -1.33 -11.52
C PRO A 125 11.85 0.06 -10.93
N ASP A 126 11.37 0.99 -11.75
CA ASP A 126 11.03 2.33 -11.30
C ASP A 126 9.88 2.30 -10.30
N VAL A 127 9.96 3.18 -9.31
CA VAL A 127 8.86 3.39 -8.36
C VAL A 127 7.72 4.09 -9.09
N MET A 128 6.51 3.57 -8.94
CA MET A 128 5.29 4.16 -9.47
C MET A 128 4.53 4.89 -8.37
N LEU A 129 4.07 6.10 -8.69
CA LEU A 129 3.28 6.91 -7.78
C LEU A 129 1.81 6.88 -8.17
N THR A 130 0.95 6.75 -7.17
CA THR A 130 -0.50 6.93 -7.30
C THR A 130 -0.88 8.22 -6.62
N GLU A 131 -1.27 9.23 -7.40
CA GLU A 131 -1.53 10.58 -6.91
C GLU A 131 -2.92 11.10 -7.27
N PHE A 132 -3.44 11.97 -6.40
CA PHE A 132 -4.55 12.84 -6.76
C PHE A 132 -4.02 14.11 -7.41
N VAL A 133 -4.53 14.41 -8.61
CA VAL A 133 -4.12 15.59 -9.37
C VAL A 133 -5.33 16.51 -9.57
N VAL A 134 -5.18 17.78 -9.21
CA VAL A 134 -6.15 18.84 -9.52
C VAL A 134 -5.46 19.79 -10.50
N CYS A 135 -5.97 19.86 -11.73
CA CYS A 135 -5.43 20.68 -12.80
C CYS A 135 -6.37 21.84 -13.10
N GLY A 136 -5.82 23.06 -13.17
CA GLY A 136 -6.57 24.25 -13.56
C GLY A 136 -5.67 25.44 -13.85
N THR A 137 -6.28 26.52 -14.31
CA THR A 137 -5.58 27.76 -14.69
C THR A 137 -5.51 28.79 -13.57
N ASP A 138 -6.18 28.54 -12.45
CA ASP A 138 -6.19 29.37 -11.25
C ASP A 138 -5.70 28.54 -10.07
N LEU A 139 -4.51 28.86 -9.59
CA LEU A 139 -3.87 28.13 -8.49
C LEU A 139 -4.67 28.21 -7.21
N ALA A 140 -5.15 29.39 -6.82
CA ALA A 140 -5.88 29.55 -5.57
C ALA A 140 -7.16 28.70 -5.58
N LYS A 141 -7.83 28.64 -6.73
CA LYS A 141 -9.00 27.77 -6.90
C LYS A 141 -8.64 26.28 -6.85
N CYS A 142 -7.55 25.87 -7.50
CA CYS A 142 -7.09 24.47 -7.44
C CYS A 142 -6.69 24.06 -6.02
N GLU A 143 -6.08 24.96 -5.24
CA GLU A 143 -5.75 24.73 -3.84
C GLU A 143 -7.01 24.57 -2.99
N GLU A 144 -8.01 25.44 -3.17
CA GLU A 144 -9.32 25.33 -2.50
C GLU A 144 -10.01 24.00 -2.83
N GLU A 145 -10.09 23.64 -4.11
CA GLU A 145 -10.71 22.40 -4.57
C GLU A 145 -9.97 21.16 -4.05
N ALA A 146 -8.64 21.17 -4.11
CA ALA A 146 -7.83 20.07 -3.58
C ALA A 146 -8.07 19.88 -2.08
N ARG A 147 -8.03 20.94 -1.27
CA ARG A 147 -8.34 20.86 0.16
C ARG A 147 -9.75 20.32 0.41
N LYS A 148 -10.75 20.82 -0.32
CA LYS A 148 -12.15 20.41 -0.17
C LYS A 148 -12.42 18.96 -0.55
N TYR A 149 -11.87 18.48 -1.67
CA TYR A 149 -12.20 17.16 -2.20
C TYR A 149 -11.23 16.08 -1.71
N GLN A 150 -9.93 16.38 -1.63
CA GLN A 150 -8.95 15.42 -1.12
C GLN A 150 -8.98 15.35 0.41
N GLY A 151 -9.34 16.44 1.10
CA GLY A 151 -9.57 16.40 2.55
C GLY A 151 -10.65 15.39 2.94
N LYS A 152 -11.71 15.23 2.13
CA LYS A 152 -12.73 14.19 2.34
C LYS A 152 -12.18 12.77 2.16
N PHE A 153 -11.20 12.58 1.28
CA PHE A 153 -10.52 11.29 1.16
C PHE A 153 -9.74 10.97 2.44
N VAL A 154 -8.96 11.92 2.96
CA VAL A 154 -8.25 11.75 4.23
C VAL A 154 -9.23 11.44 5.36
N GLU A 155 -10.34 12.18 5.43
CA GLU A 155 -11.40 11.94 6.40
C GLU A 155 -11.99 10.52 6.29
N SER A 156 -12.26 10.04 5.07
CA SER A 156 -12.77 8.68 4.87
C SER A 156 -11.79 7.61 5.36
N ASN A 157 -10.48 7.81 5.22
CA ASN A 157 -9.47 6.87 5.72
C ASN A 157 -9.49 6.76 7.24
N PHE A 158 -9.77 7.86 7.96
CA PHE A 158 -9.92 7.84 9.42
C PHE A 158 -11.08 6.97 9.87
N TYR A 159 -12.20 7.01 9.17
CA TYR A 159 -13.34 6.16 9.48
C TYR A 159 -13.10 4.71 9.03
N HIS A 160 -12.55 4.50 7.84
CA HIS A 160 -12.34 3.17 7.26
C HIS A 160 -11.34 2.33 8.06
N TYR A 161 -10.19 2.91 8.39
CA TYR A 161 -9.18 2.23 9.21
C TYR A 161 -9.48 2.34 10.71
N GLU A 162 -10.50 3.12 11.09
CA GLU A 162 -10.84 3.41 12.48
C GLU A 162 -9.63 4.03 13.23
N PHE A 163 -8.87 4.94 12.62
CA PHE A 163 -7.61 5.50 13.17
C PHE A 163 -7.71 6.12 14.57
N LEU A 164 -8.91 6.48 15.02
CA LEU A 164 -9.18 7.03 16.35
C LEU A 164 -9.49 5.95 17.41
N GLY A 165 -9.56 4.68 17.01
CA GLY A 165 -9.72 3.54 17.90
C GLY A 165 -8.40 3.07 18.52
N ASP A 166 -8.49 2.22 19.55
CA ASP A 166 -7.33 1.73 20.29
C ASP A 166 -6.72 0.43 19.71
N HIS A 167 -7.35 -0.18 18.72
CA HIS A 167 -6.94 -1.48 18.15
C HIS A 167 -5.56 -1.46 17.49
N PHE A 168 -5.10 -0.33 16.96
CA PHE A 168 -3.77 -0.29 16.34
C PHE A 168 -2.64 -0.49 17.34
N GLN A 169 -2.81 -0.17 18.63
CA GLN A 169 -1.73 -0.23 19.63
C GLN A 169 -1.18 -1.65 19.86
N SER A 170 -1.94 -2.69 19.53
CA SER A 170 -1.58 -4.08 19.81
C SER A 170 -1.32 -4.94 18.57
N VAL A 171 -1.59 -4.45 17.35
CA VAL A 171 -1.52 -5.26 16.12
C VAL A 171 -0.12 -5.24 15.52
N LYS A 172 0.48 -6.42 15.35
CA LYS A 172 1.85 -6.57 14.82
C LYS A 172 1.91 -6.22 13.32
N GLY A 173 2.97 -5.49 12.91
CA GLY A 173 3.22 -5.14 11.50
C GLY A 173 2.46 -3.90 11.01
N TYR A 174 1.80 -3.16 11.91
CA TYR A 174 1.06 -1.93 11.61
C TYR A 174 1.66 -0.68 12.29
N ASP A 175 2.94 -0.71 12.67
CA ASP A 175 3.62 0.38 13.39
C ASP A 175 3.54 1.73 12.63
N SER A 176 3.63 1.68 11.29
CA SER A 176 3.47 2.88 10.46
C SER A 176 2.06 3.49 10.51
N TYR A 177 1.03 2.67 10.76
CA TYR A 177 -0.36 3.09 10.94
C TYR A 177 -0.60 3.58 12.38
N GLN A 178 0.06 3.01 13.39
CA GLN A 178 0.07 3.56 14.74
C GLN A 178 0.63 4.99 14.77
N GLN A 179 1.76 5.22 14.11
CA GLN A 179 2.34 6.56 14.02
C GLN A 179 1.39 7.56 13.32
N LYS A 180 0.68 7.12 12.28
CA LYS A 180 -0.39 7.92 11.63
C LYS A 180 -1.54 8.19 12.60
N ALA A 181 -1.96 7.19 13.38
CA ALA A 181 -3.03 7.31 14.38
C ALA A 181 -2.66 8.25 15.55
N GLU A 182 -1.40 8.31 15.95
CA GLU A 182 -0.93 9.25 16.99
C GLU A 182 -0.90 10.70 16.49
N ILE A 183 -0.41 10.92 15.27
CA ILE A 183 -0.44 12.23 14.61
C ILE A 183 -1.91 12.67 14.44
N ALA A 184 -2.77 11.78 13.96
CA ALA A 184 -4.21 11.96 13.85
C ALA A 184 -4.87 12.35 15.18
N ARG A 185 -4.56 11.66 16.28
CA ARG A 185 -5.10 11.95 17.61
C ARG A 185 -4.63 13.29 18.17
N SER A 186 -3.40 13.68 17.90
CA SER A 186 -2.80 14.92 18.43
C SER A 186 -3.19 16.17 17.61
N ALA A 187 -3.22 16.06 16.29
CA ALA A 187 -3.49 17.18 15.38
C ALA A 187 -4.97 17.29 14.95
N GLY A 188 -5.78 16.28 15.25
CA GLY A 188 -7.16 16.19 14.79
C GLY A 188 -7.27 15.97 13.28
N MET A 189 -8.51 15.95 12.78
CA MET A 189 -8.78 15.74 11.35
C MET A 189 -8.17 16.83 10.47
N GLU A 190 -8.25 18.09 10.92
CA GLU A 190 -7.74 19.25 10.16
C GLU A 190 -6.23 19.16 9.96
N GLY A 191 -5.46 18.87 11.01
CA GLY A 191 -4.02 18.69 10.89
C GLY A 191 -3.60 17.47 10.06
N ALA A 192 -4.43 16.42 10.02
CA ALA A 192 -4.18 15.27 9.14
C ALA A 192 -4.42 15.59 7.66
N VAL A 193 -5.44 16.41 7.36
CA VAL A 193 -5.68 16.93 6.01
C VAL A 193 -4.53 17.85 5.60
N ASP A 194 -4.04 18.71 6.49
CA ASP A 194 -2.89 19.57 6.22
C ASP A 194 -1.61 18.78 5.95
N GLY A 195 -1.28 17.78 6.78
CA GLY A 195 -0.11 16.93 6.57
C GLY A 195 -0.18 16.11 5.27
N PHE A 196 -1.36 15.63 4.91
CA PHE A 196 -1.58 15.00 3.60
C PHE A 196 -1.38 16.00 2.46
N TYR A 197 -1.80 17.25 2.64
CA TYR A 197 -1.65 18.28 1.63
C TYR A 197 -0.18 18.69 1.42
N GLU A 198 0.59 18.80 2.50
CA GLU A 198 2.01 19.17 2.47
C GLU A 198 2.92 18.10 1.86
N SER A 199 2.51 16.83 1.88
CA SER A 199 3.28 15.73 1.29
C SER A 199 3.15 15.61 -0.23
N ARG A 200 2.21 16.34 -0.83
CA ARG A 200 1.99 16.33 -2.28
C ARG A 200 3.04 17.14 -3.02
N GLU A 201 3.37 16.69 -4.22
CA GLU A 201 4.12 17.51 -5.16
C GLU A 201 3.20 18.59 -5.76
N LEU A 202 3.36 19.83 -5.30
CA LEU A 202 2.81 20.99 -6.00
C LEU A 202 3.73 21.36 -7.17
N GLY A 203 3.27 21.08 -8.38
CA GLY A 203 3.99 21.36 -9.62
C GLY A 203 3.30 22.46 -10.43
N TYR A 204 4.09 23.37 -10.99
CA TYR A 204 3.67 24.22 -12.10
C TYR A 204 4.00 23.49 -13.41
N PRO A 205 3.08 23.35 -14.38
CA PRO A 205 3.51 23.07 -15.74
C PRO A 205 4.42 24.24 -16.16
N ARG A 206 5.69 23.94 -16.44
CA ARG A 206 6.61 24.90 -17.06
C ARG A 206 6.35 25.00 -18.56
#